data_AF-A0A9N9FEL3-F1
#
_entry.id   AF-A0A9N9FEL3-F1
#
_cell.length_a   1.000
_cell.length_b   1.000
_cell.length_c   1.000
_cell.angle_alpha   90.00
_cell.angle_beta   90.00
_cell.angle_gamma   90.00
#
_symmetry.space_group_name_H-M   'P 1'
#
loop_
_entity.id
_entity.type
_entity.pdbx_description
1 polymer ?
#
loop_
_entity_poly.entity_id
_entity_poly.type
_entity_poly.pdbx_seq_one_letter_code
_entity_poly.pdbx_strand_id
1 'polypeptide(L)'
;MNAFITNVSESNNTKYSKISSIRIILLGCLLLLLIVSFFGVVECQKHQTRINYQGEHSNYGDHAKIKQHITEHLKDVQHPPDMSETDELYYLFTIHDINKDRYLDGHELREAFTDFNLDNEDPKAILTISELNEMIDHVLLEDDMDNE
;
A
#
# COMPACT_ATOMS: atom_id res chain seq x y z
N MET A 1 -27.32 76.99 -4.21
CA MET A 1 -27.86 75.76 -4.84
C MET A 1 -26.78 74.77 -5.31
N ASN A 2 -25.48 75.05 -5.16
CA ASN A 2 -24.39 74.20 -5.70
C ASN A 2 -23.82 73.16 -4.72
N ALA A 3 -24.08 73.28 -3.40
CA ALA A 3 -23.49 72.38 -2.39
C ALA A 3 -24.20 71.02 -2.25
N PHE A 4 -25.43 70.89 -2.78
CA PHE A 4 -26.20 69.64 -2.66
C PHE A 4 -25.83 68.64 -3.76
N ILE A 5 -25.41 69.12 -4.95
CA ILE A 5 -25.06 68.26 -6.09
C ILE A 5 -23.67 67.62 -5.91
N THR A 6 -22.72 68.30 -5.27
CA THR A 6 -21.37 67.77 -4.99
C THR A 6 -21.39 66.60 -4.00
N ASN A 7 -22.19 66.68 -2.93
CA ASN A 7 -22.29 65.60 -1.93
C ASN A 7 -22.89 64.29 -2.49
N VAL A 8 -23.82 64.39 -3.44
CA VAL A 8 -24.42 63.21 -4.10
C VAL A 8 -23.43 62.54 -5.06
N SER A 9 -22.59 63.32 -5.73
CA SER A 9 -21.54 62.81 -6.64
C SER A 9 -20.45 62.03 -5.89
N GLU A 10 -19.97 62.52 -4.74
CA GLU A 10 -18.95 61.84 -3.93
C GLU A 10 -19.46 60.54 -3.29
N SER A 11 -20.70 60.54 -2.81
CA SER A 11 -21.35 59.35 -2.23
C SER A 11 -21.51 58.22 -3.25
N ASN A 12 -21.85 58.57 -4.49
CA ASN A 12 -21.99 57.58 -5.57
C ASN A 12 -20.62 57.01 -5.97
N ASN A 13 -19.59 57.85 -6.15
CA ASN A 13 -18.25 57.39 -6.54
C ASN A 13 -17.61 56.45 -5.50
N THR A 14 -17.78 56.71 -4.20
CA THR A 14 -17.29 55.80 -3.15
C THR A 14 -18.04 54.47 -3.09
N LYS A 15 -19.34 54.47 -3.40
CA LYS A 15 -20.14 53.24 -3.47
C LYS A 15 -19.75 52.36 -4.66
N TYR A 16 -19.54 52.95 -5.84
CA TYR A 16 -19.09 52.22 -7.04
C TYR A 16 -17.68 51.65 -6.89
N SER A 17 -16.77 52.39 -6.25
CA SER A 17 -15.40 51.91 -5.94
C SER A 17 -15.43 50.67 -5.04
N LYS A 18 -16.21 50.69 -3.95
CA LYS A 18 -16.32 49.55 -3.02
C LYS A 18 -16.90 48.29 -3.67
N ILE A 19 -17.90 48.44 -4.55
CA ILE A 19 -18.51 47.30 -5.26
C ILE A 19 -17.51 46.66 -6.25
N SER A 20 -16.69 47.49 -6.91
CA SER A 20 -15.62 47.01 -7.79
C SER A 20 -14.57 46.20 -7.02
N SER A 21 -14.12 46.71 -5.86
CA SER A 21 -13.15 46.02 -5.01
C SER A 21 -13.67 44.68 -4.48
N ILE A 22 -14.94 44.59 -4.08
CA ILE A 22 -15.56 43.34 -3.61
C ILE A 22 -15.59 42.28 -4.72
N ARG A 23 -15.89 42.67 -5.96
CA ARG A 23 -15.91 41.74 -7.11
C ARG A 23 -14.52 41.20 -7.43
N ILE A 24 -13.49 42.04 -7.34
CA ILE A 24 -12.09 41.62 -7.57
C ILE A 24 -11.64 40.62 -6.51
N ILE A 25 -11.98 40.86 -5.24
CA ILE A 25 -11.65 39.95 -4.13
C ILE A 25 -12.36 38.60 -4.30
N LEU A 26 -13.66 38.60 -4.63
CA LEU A 26 -14.42 37.36 -4.86
C LEU A 26 -13.87 36.56 -6.05
N LEU A 27 -13.50 37.22 -7.15
CA LEU A 27 -12.93 36.54 -8.32
C LEU A 27 -11.55 35.93 -7.99
N GLY A 28 -10.74 36.63 -7.20
CA GLY A 28 -9.46 36.15 -6.70
C GLY A 28 -9.61 34.93 -5.78
N CYS A 29 -10.56 34.96 -4.84
CA CYS A 29 -10.86 33.82 -3.97
C CYS A 29 -11.37 32.60 -4.76
N LEU A 30 -12.23 32.81 -5.77
CA LEU A 30 -12.73 31.72 -6.63
C LEU A 30 -11.59 31.07 -7.43
N LEU A 31 -10.68 31.89 -7.99
CA LEU A 31 -9.51 31.40 -8.73
C LEU A 31 -8.58 30.61 -7.80
N LEU A 32 -8.38 31.07 -6.57
CA LEU A 32 -7.51 30.42 -5.58
C LEU A 32 -8.10 29.06 -5.14
N LEU A 33 -9.42 28.95 -4.98
CA LEU A 33 -10.10 27.69 -4.70
C LEU A 33 -9.98 26.69 -5.88
N LEU A 34 -10.06 27.16 -7.12
CA LEU A 34 -9.86 26.30 -8.30
C LEU A 34 -8.42 25.80 -8.41
N ILE A 35 -7.44 26.64 -8.07
CA ILE A 35 -6.02 26.26 -8.06
C ILE A 35 -5.76 25.20 -6.99
N VAL A 36 -6.25 25.37 -5.76
CA VAL A 36 -6.09 24.36 -4.68
C VAL A 36 -6.74 23.03 -5.05
N SER A 37 -7.87 23.06 -5.76
CA SER A 37 -8.55 21.85 -6.25
C SER A 37 -7.74 21.11 -7.33
N PHE A 38 -6.96 21.83 -8.14
CA PHE A 38 -6.15 21.24 -9.21
C PHE A 38 -4.82 20.67 -8.71
N PHE A 39 -4.22 21.27 -7.68
CA PHE A 39 -2.96 20.80 -7.08
C PHE A 39 -3.16 19.75 -5.97
N GLY A 40 -4.35 19.63 -5.38
CA GLY A 40 -4.64 18.63 -4.33
C GLY A 40 -4.76 17.18 -4.79
N VAL A 41 -4.64 16.89 -6.09
CA VAL A 41 -4.84 15.53 -6.66
C VAL A 41 -3.52 14.83 -7.01
N VAL A 42 -2.36 15.50 -6.87
CA VAL A 42 -1.11 15.00 -7.48
C VAL A 42 -0.19 14.21 -6.52
N GLU A 43 -0.38 14.26 -5.20
CA GLU A 43 0.37 13.42 -4.25
C GLU A 43 -0.45 12.24 -3.71
N CYS A 44 -0.84 11.32 -4.59
CA CYS A 44 -0.91 9.91 -4.23
C CYS A 44 -0.20 9.12 -5.32
N GLN A 45 1.12 9.32 -5.41
CA GLN A 45 1.98 8.34 -6.07
C GLN A 45 1.93 7.06 -5.24
N LYS A 46 0.95 6.21 -5.55
CA LYS A 46 1.04 4.77 -5.31
C LYS A 46 2.37 4.35 -5.92
N HIS A 47 3.36 4.08 -5.08
CA HIS A 47 4.52 3.30 -5.49
C HIS A 47 3.99 1.89 -5.74
N GLN A 48 3.44 1.68 -6.94
CA GLN A 48 3.03 0.37 -7.40
C GLN A 48 4.29 -0.27 -7.96
N THR A 49 5.11 -0.81 -7.08
CA THR A 49 6.01 -1.90 -7.41
C THR A 49 5.11 -3.02 -7.91
N ARG A 50 4.88 -3.06 -9.23
CA ARG A 50 4.27 -4.24 -9.85
C ARG A 50 5.24 -5.38 -9.59
N ILE A 51 4.91 -6.27 -8.65
CA ILE A 51 5.62 -7.53 -8.53
C ILE A 51 5.41 -8.25 -9.87
N ASN A 52 6.51 -8.44 -10.60
CA ASN A 52 6.48 -9.02 -11.93
C ASN A 52 6.53 -10.54 -11.79
N TYR A 53 5.36 -11.17 -11.66
CA TYR A 53 5.18 -12.62 -11.65
C TYR A 53 5.30 -13.26 -13.05
N GLN A 54 6.00 -12.67 -14.03
CA GLN A 54 6.12 -13.24 -15.39
C GLN A 54 7.45 -13.97 -15.68
N GLY A 55 8.21 -14.37 -14.65
CA GLY A 55 9.40 -15.23 -14.80
C GLY A 55 9.08 -16.72 -14.55
N GLU A 56 10.02 -17.62 -14.87
CA GLU A 56 10.05 -18.93 -14.20
C GLU A 56 10.34 -18.67 -12.72
N HIS A 57 9.30 -18.66 -11.89
CA HIS A 57 9.43 -18.55 -10.44
C HIS A 57 8.75 -19.74 -9.78
N SER A 58 9.30 -20.13 -8.64
CA SER A 58 8.69 -21.12 -7.75
C SER A 58 7.85 -20.34 -6.75
N ASN A 59 6.56 -20.69 -6.58
CA ASN A 59 5.69 -20.16 -5.52
C ASN A 59 6.28 -20.38 -4.12
N TYR A 60 7.17 -21.36 -4.00
CA TYR A 60 7.84 -21.76 -2.77
C TYR A 60 9.17 -21.06 -2.54
N GLY A 61 9.59 -20.17 -3.46
CA GLY A 61 10.80 -19.37 -3.34
C GLY A 61 12.10 -20.13 -3.61
N ASP A 62 13.21 -19.53 -3.18
CA ASP A 62 14.57 -20.09 -3.30
C ASP A 62 14.83 -21.09 -2.16
N HIS A 63 15.21 -22.32 -2.52
CA HIS A 63 15.52 -23.38 -1.55
C HIS A 63 16.56 -22.95 -0.50
N ALA A 64 17.55 -22.14 -0.88
CA ALA A 64 18.53 -21.63 0.08
C ALA A 64 17.90 -20.74 1.17
N LYS A 65 16.89 -19.94 0.79
CA LYS A 65 16.13 -19.10 1.73
C LYS A 65 15.20 -19.92 2.62
N ILE A 66 14.54 -20.94 2.05
CA ILE A 66 13.72 -21.89 2.81
C ILE A 66 14.56 -22.56 3.89
N LYS A 67 15.73 -23.08 3.52
CA LYS A 67 16.66 -23.72 4.46
C LYS A 67 17.12 -22.77 5.56
N GLN A 68 17.40 -21.51 5.22
CA GLN A 68 17.75 -20.49 6.20
C GLN A 68 16.60 -20.23 7.19
N HIS A 69 15.38 -20.05 6.68
CA HIS A 69 14.18 -19.83 7.50
C HIS A 69 13.92 -20.99 8.47
N ILE A 70 14.02 -22.22 7.98
CA ILE A 70 13.88 -23.43 8.81
C ILE A 70 14.99 -23.51 9.87
N THR A 71 16.23 -23.17 9.51
CA THR A 71 17.35 -23.15 10.46
C THR A 71 17.11 -22.15 11.58
N GLU A 72 16.54 -20.98 11.27
CA GLU A 72 16.20 -19.96 12.27
C GLU A 72 15.07 -20.45 13.20
N HIS A 73 14.03 -21.08 12.66
CA HIS A 73 12.96 -21.71 13.44
C HIS A 73 13.46 -22.85 14.36
N LEU A 74 14.52 -23.55 13.95
CA LEU A 74 15.11 -24.66 14.70
C LEU A 74 16.31 -24.28 15.57
N LYS A 75 16.67 -22.99 15.68
CA LYS A 75 17.89 -22.53 16.37
C LYS A 75 18.01 -22.99 17.83
N ASP A 76 16.88 -23.16 18.51
CA ASP A 76 16.81 -23.56 19.92
C ASP A 76 16.72 -25.10 20.09
N VAL A 77 16.66 -25.86 18.99
CA VAL A 77 16.64 -27.32 19.00
C VAL A 77 18.08 -27.83 19.10
N GLN A 78 18.41 -28.58 20.17
CA GLN A 78 19.79 -29.06 20.41
C GLN A 78 20.36 -29.95 19.30
N HIS A 79 19.49 -30.72 18.63
CA HIS A 79 19.88 -31.63 17.55
C HIS A 79 18.83 -31.51 16.44
N PRO A 80 18.91 -30.48 15.59
CA PRO A 80 17.99 -30.36 14.47
C PRO A 80 18.19 -31.57 13.55
N PRO A 81 17.10 -32.18 13.06
CA PRO A 81 17.19 -33.30 12.14
C PRO A 81 17.82 -32.85 10.81
N ASP A 82 18.57 -33.75 10.17
CA ASP A 82 18.93 -33.57 8.77
C ASP A 82 17.68 -33.84 7.92
N MET A 83 17.26 -32.84 7.15
CA MET A 83 16.01 -32.86 6.39
C MET A 83 16.32 -32.86 4.90
N SER A 84 15.59 -33.68 4.15
CA SER A 84 15.58 -33.58 2.69
C SER A 84 14.82 -32.32 2.24
N GLU A 85 14.98 -31.91 0.98
CA GLU A 85 14.23 -30.76 0.42
C GLU A 85 12.71 -30.93 0.57
N THR A 86 12.22 -32.16 0.45
CA THR A 86 10.80 -32.49 0.65
C THR A 86 10.38 -32.39 2.11
N ASP A 87 11.24 -32.81 3.05
CA ASP A 87 10.97 -32.67 4.48
C ASP A 87 10.98 -31.20 4.91
N GLU A 88 11.87 -30.39 4.32
CA GLU A 88 11.94 -28.94 4.54
C GLU A 88 10.64 -28.25 4.10
N LEU A 89 10.13 -28.57 2.91
CA LEU A 89 8.84 -28.04 2.43
C LEU A 89 7.66 -28.51 3.29
N TYR A 90 7.65 -29.78 3.68
CA TYR A 90 6.61 -30.33 4.54
C TYR A 90 6.61 -29.69 5.94
N TYR A 91 7.81 -29.45 6.48
CA TYR A 91 7.96 -28.74 7.75
C TYR A 91 7.39 -27.32 7.64
N LEU A 92 7.73 -26.59 6.58
CA LEU A 92 7.24 -25.24 6.35
C LEU A 92 5.72 -25.19 6.28
N PHE A 93 5.12 -26.13 5.54
CA PHE A 93 3.67 -26.28 5.51
C PHE A 93 3.09 -26.51 6.92
N THR A 94 3.70 -27.43 7.68
CA THR A 94 3.21 -27.83 9.00
C THR A 94 3.27 -26.73 10.05
N ILE A 95 4.26 -25.82 9.99
CA ILE A 95 4.38 -24.73 10.97
C ILE A 95 3.37 -23.61 10.74
N HIS A 96 2.92 -23.41 9.50
CA HIS A 96 1.95 -22.37 9.15
C HIS A 96 0.50 -22.88 9.07
N ASP A 97 0.28 -24.19 8.98
CA ASP A 97 -1.04 -24.81 9.21
C ASP A 97 -1.36 -24.71 10.71
N ILE A 98 -2.05 -23.64 11.12
CA ILE A 98 -2.32 -23.32 12.53
C ILE A 98 -3.44 -24.22 13.05
N ASN A 99 -4.46 -24.42 12.22
CA ASN A 99 -5.68 -25.11 12.61
C ASN A 99 -5.58 -26.66 12.49
N LYS A 100 -4.52 -27.17 11.85
CA LYS A 100 -4.20 -28.59 11.62
C LYS A 100 -5.20 -29.32 10.72
N ASP A 101 -5.84 -28.61 9.79
CA ASP A 101 -6.76 -29.20 8.82
C ASP A 101 -6.07 -29.78 7.58
N ARG A 102 -4.76 -29.51 7.44
CA ARG A 102 -3.89 -29.89 6.31
C ARG A 102 -4.12 -29.07 5.05
N TYR A 103 -4.62 -27.85 5.20
CA TYR A 103 -4.69 -26.83 4.18
C TYR A 103 -3.93 -25.60 4.65
N LEU A 104 -3.63 -24.68 3.73
CA LEU A 104 -3.15 -23.35 4.06
C LEU A 104 -4.13 -22.34 3.50
N ASP A 105 -4.93 -21.75 4.38
CA ASP A 105 -5.88 -20.72 3.98
C ASP A 105 -5.19 -19.37 3.73
N GLY A 106 -5.94 -18.39 3.20
CA GLY A 106 -5.39 -17.06 2.92
C GLY A 106 -4.91 -16.29 4.17
N HIS A 107 -5.37 -16.64 5.37
CA HIS A 107 -4.86 -16.08 6.62
C HIS A 107 -3.53 -16.71 7.00
N GLU A 108 -3.40 -18.03 6.88
CA GLU A 108 -2.16 -18.77 7.15
C GLU A 108 -1.05 -18.41 6.16
N LEU A 109 -1.38 -18.28 4.87
CA LEU A 109 -0.45 -17.79 3.84
C LEU A 109 0.03 -16.36 4.13
N ARG A 110 -0.85 -15.50 4.63
CA ARG A 110 -0.48 -14.12 5.01
C ARG A 110 0.56 -14.10 6.12
N GLU A 111 0.39 -14.95 7.13
CA GLU A 111 1.34 -15.09 8.22
C GLU A 111 2.67 -15.65 7.71
N ALA A 112 2.63 -16.70 6.89
CA ALA A 112 3.81 -17.32 6.29
C ALA A 112 4.65 -16.32 5.48
N PHE A 113 4.04 -15.57 4.55
CA PHE A 113 4.76 -14.58 3.75
C PHE A 113 5.32 -13.43 4.59
N THR A 114 4.65 -13.05 5.68
CA THR A 114 5.15 -12.02 6.58
C THR A 114 6.38 -12.53 7.34
N ASP A 115 6.34 -13.76 7.85
CA ASP A 115 7.44 -14.39 8.59
C ASP A 115 8.70 -14.51 7.73
N PHE A 116 8.56 -15.02 6.49
CA PHE A 116 9.65 -15.08 5.51
C PHE A 116 10.25 -13.71 5.17
N ASN A 117 9.42 -12.67 5.12
CA ASN A 117 9.89 -11.33 4.80
C ASN A 117 10.65 -10.67 5.96
N LEU A 118 10.31 -10.99 7.21
CA LEU A 118 11.00 -10.49 8.40
C LEU A 118 12.43 -11.02 8.51
N ASP A 119 12.72 -12.19 7.93
CA ASP A 119 14.06 -12.78 7.89
C ASP A 119 14.99 -12.14 6.85
N ASN A 120 14.46 -11.29 5.96
CA ASN A 120 15.32 -10.55 5.02
C ASN A 120 15.89 -9.31 5.72
N GLU A 121 17.22 -9.18 5.74
CA GLU A 121 17.94 -8.06 6.37
C GLU A 121 17.68 -6.68 5.71
N ASP A 122 16.90 -6.61 4.63
CA ASP A 122 16.58 -5.34 3.96
C ASP A 122 15.28 -4.74 4.52
N PRO A 123 15.33 -3.70 5.37
CA PRO A 123 14.14 -3.03 5.89
C PRO A 123 13.30 -2.32 4.81
N LYS A 124 13.76 -2.27 3.55
CA LYS A 124 12.92 -1.86 2.41
C LYS A 124 12.06 -2.99 1.83
N ALA A 125 12.27 -4.24 2.23
CA ALA A 125 11.54 -5.41 1.74
C ALA A 125 10.25 -5.69 2.53
N ILE A 126 9.84 -4.79 3.44
CA ILE A 126 8.53 -4.90 4.11
C ILE A 126 7.45 -4.72 3.05
N LEU A 127 6.81 -5.83 2.68
CA LEU A 127 5.70 -5.83 1.73
C LEU A 127 4.55 -4.97 2.26
N THR A 128 3.97 -4.18 1.37
CA THR A 128 2.70 -3.53 1.68
C THR A 128 1.59 -4.58 1.76
N ILE A 129 0.50 -4.27 2.47
CA ILE A 129 -0.67 -5.15 2.55
C ILE A 129 -1.22 -5.47 1.14
N SER A 130 -1.15 -4.52 0.21
CA SER A 130 -1.61 -4.72 -1.16
C SER A 130 -0.75 -5.73 -1.90
N GLU A 131 0.58 -5.63 -1.80
CA GLU A 131 1.51 -6.59 -2.41
C GLU A 131 1.35 -7.97 -1.79
N LEU A 132 1.19 -8.06 -0.47
CA LEU A 132 0.94 -9.31 0.23
C LEU A 132 -0.36 -9.98 -0.23
N ASN A 133 -1.43 -9.20 -0.43
CA ASN A 133 -2.68 -9.73 -0.99
C ASN A 133 -2.49 -10.20 -2.43
N GLU A 134 -1.77 -9.44 -3.27
CA GLU A 134 -1.49 -9.85 -4.65
C GLU A 134 -0.69 -11.17 -4.69
N MET A 135 0.22 -11.40 -3.75
CA MET A 135 0.97 -12.67 -3.64
C MET A 135 0.06 -13.84 -3.24
N ILE A 136 -0.82 -13.64 -2.24
CA ILE A 136 -1.76 -14.67 -1.79
C ILE A 136 -2.75 -15.02 -2.90
N ASP A 137 -3.33 -14.00 -3.55
CA ASP A 137 -4.27 -14.20 -4.66
C ASP A 137 -3.62 -14.97 -5.82
N HIS A 138 -2.33 -14.73 -6.08
CA HIS A 138 -1.58 -15.46 -7.11
C HIS A 138 -1.40 -16.94 -6.76
N VAL A 139 -0.97 -17.25 -5.53
CA VAL A 139 -0.76 -18.64 -5.07
C VAL A 139 -2.07 -19.42 -5.10
N LEU A 140 -3.14 -18.84 -4.56
CA LEU A 140 -4.45 -19.49 -4.59
C LEU A 140 -4.90 -19.70 -6.03
N LEU A 141 -4.78 -18.72 -6.92
CA LEU A 141 -5.21 -18.88 -8.31
C LEU A 141 -4.43 -19.96 -9.10
N GLU A 142 -3.16 -20.20 -8.77
CA GLU A 142 -2.31 -21.17 -9.47
C GLU A 142 -2.38 -22.58 -8.87
N ASP A 143 -2.34 -22.68 -7.54
CA ASP A 143 -2.16 -23.95 -6.82
C ASP A 143 -3.45 -24.50 -6.21
N ASP A 144 -4.51 -23.69 -6.08
CA ASP A 144 -5.84 -24.15 -5.65
C ASP A 144 -6.62 -24.76 -6.83
N MET A 145 -6.68 -26.08 -6.86
CA MET A 145 -7.27 -26.84 -7.96
C MET A 145 -8.76 -27.14 -7.75
N ASP A 146 -9.28 -27.03 -6.52
CA ASP A 146 -10.65 -27.32 -6.14
C ASP A 146 -11.44 -26.10 -5.64
N ASN A 147 -10.80 -24.94 -5.54
CA ASN A 147 -11.42 -23.64 -5.27
C ASN A 147 -12.10 -23.59 -3.88
N GLU A 148 -11.42 -24.10 -2.85
CA GLU A 148 -11.87 -24.11 -1.44
C GLU A 148 -11.22 -23.02 -0.57
#